data_AF-A0A1B8HTC1-F1
#
_entry.id   AF-A0A1B8HTC1-F1
#
_cell.length_a   1.000
_cell.length_b   1.000
_cell.length_c   1.000
_cell.angle_alpha   90.00
_cell.angle_beta   90.00
_cell.angle_gamma   90.00
#
_symmetry.space_group_name_H-M   'P 1'
#
loop_
_entity.id
_entity.type
_entity.pdbx_description
1 polymer ?
#
loop_
_entity_poly.entity_id
_entity_poly.type
_entity_poly.pdbx_seq_one_letter_code
_entity_poly.pdbx_strand_id
1 'polypeptide(L)'
;MSEVTVACKLANGLYLDVGEAREVIKGFANGIADENGFGLTHGVDKAHWDAWLEENRDRDLVKNGLIFAHEKTKDAKAESKEKAEQKSGTEKLKQNSEGVKSAGE
;
A
#
# COMPACT_ATOMS: atom_id res chain seq x y z
N MET A 1 1.19 13.84 20.02
CA MET A 1 1.10 13.62 18.57
C MET A 1 1.03 12.12 18.40
N SER A 2 -0.06 11.62 17.85
CA SER A 2 -0.27 10.18 17.71
C SER A 2 0.34 9.80 16.37
N GLU A 3 1.40 9.02 16.40
CA GLU A 3 2.07 8.53 15.20
C GLU A 3 1.61 7.12 14.86
N VAL A 4 1.54 6.82 13.57
CA VAL A 4 1.17 5.50 13.05
C VAL A 4 2.25 4.97 12.12
N THR A 5 2.27 3.65 12.02
CA THR A 5 3.02 2.92 11.01
C THR A 5 2.13 2.68 9.80
N VAL A 6 2.45 3.28 8.68
CA VAL A 6 1.75 3.06 7.41
C VAL A 6 2.45 1.94 6.64
N ALA A 7 1.70 0.92 6.26
CA ALA A 7 2.13 -0.15 5.36
C ALA A 7 1.62 0.12 3.95
N CYS A 8 2.48 -0.01 2.94
CA CYS A 8 2.17 0.26 1.54
C CYS A 8 2.71 -0.82 0.61
N LYS A 9 1.84 -1.52 -0.13
CA LYS A 9 2.20 -2.58 -1.09
C LYS A 9 2.73 -2.05 -2.43
N LEU A 10 2.73 -0.73 -2.65
CA LEU A 10 3.25 -0.16 -3.89
C LEU A 10 4.78 -0.20 -3.88
N ALA A 11 5.42 -0.54 -5.01
CA ALA A 11 6.88 -0.57 -5.11
C ALA A 11 7.50 0.82 -4.88
N ASN A 12 6.90 1.84 -5.51
CA ASN A 12 7.37 3.21 -5.45
C ASN A 12 6.87 3.99 -4.22
N GLY A 13 5.90 3.45 -3.48
CA GLY A 13 5.22 4.16 -2.40
C GLY A 13 4.16 5.13 -2.90
N LEU A 14 3.76 6.06 -2.04
CA LEU A 14 2.85 7.15 -2.41
C LEU A 14 3.11 8.41 -1.59
N TYR A 15 2.41 9.47 -1.99
CA TYR A 15 2.36 10.72 -1.24
C TYR A 15 0.97 10.89 -0.63
N LEU A 16 0.93 11.12 0.68
CA LEU A 16 -0.25 11.50 1.43
C LEU A 16 -0.41 13.02 1.32
N ASP A 17 -1.13 13.45 0.31
CA ASP A 17 -1.44 14.87 0.07
C ASP A 17 -2.79 15.20 0.71
N VAL A 18 -2.78 16.08 1.72
CA VAL A 18 -3.98 16.58 2.40
C VAL A 18 -3.87 18.10 2.50
N GLY A 19 -4.58 18.80 1.62
CA GLY A 19 -4.46 20.26 1.50
C GLY A 19 -3.06 20.67 1.07
N GLU A 20 -2.35 21.42 1.91
CA GLU A 20 -0.96 21.85 1.67
C GLU A 20 0.09 20.92 2.31
N ALA A 21 -0.35 19.98 3.16
CA ALA A 21 0.53 19.06 3.85
C ALA A 21 0.74 17.80 3.00
N ARG A 22 2.01 17.42 2.83
CA ARG A 22 2.42 16.25 2.05
C ARG A 22 3.36 15.37 2.86
N GLU A 23 2.92 14.16 3.19
CA GLU A 23 3.77 13.13 3.78
C GLU A 23 4.17 12.08 2.74
N VAL A 24 5.42 11.61 2.83
CA VAL A 24 5.97 10.63 1.87
C VAL A 24 5.94 9.24 2.48
N ILE A 25 5.16 8.34 1.89
CA ILE A 25 5.10 6.93 2.29
C ILE A 25 5.96 6.12 1.34
N LYS A 26 6.97 5.46 1.90
CA LYS A 26 7.90 4.65 1.12
C LYS A 26 7.27 3.31 0.79
N GLY A 27 7.39 2.92 -0.47
CA GLY A 27 6.97 1.62 -0.96
C GLY A 27 7.93 0.50 -0.59
N PHE A 28 7.57 -0.75 -0.89
CA PHE A 28 8.44 -1.90 -0.60
C PHE A 28 9.77 -1.86 -1.37
N ALA A 29 9.84 -1.22 -2.54
CA ALA A 29 11.08 -1.16 -3.31
C ALA A 29 12.01 0.00 -2.89
N ASN A 30 11.47 1.02 -2.21
CA ASN A 30 12.20 2.24 -1.83
C ASN A 30 12.26 2.46 -0.30
N GLY A 31 11.71 1.54 0.48
CA GLY A 31 11.54 1.64 1.93
C GLY A 31 11.91 0.35 2.66
N ILE A 32 11.48 0.26 3.92
CA ILE A 32 11.64 -0.94 4.73
C ILE A 32 10.54 -1.91 4.31
N ALA A 33 10.84 -2.85 3.42
CA ALA A 33 9.90 -3.90 3.08
C ALA A 33 9.78 -4.92 4.22
N ASP A 34 8.55 -5.24 4.59
CA ASP A 34 8.27 -6.43 5.36
C ASP A 34 8.44 -7.69 4.48
N GLU A 35 8.58 -8.85 5.12
CA GLU A 35 8.68 -10.17 4.48
C GLU A 35 7.51 -10.48 3.54
N ASN A 36 6.39 -9.78 3.72
CA ASN A 36 5.17 -9.89 2.91
C ASN A 36 5.12 -8.92 1.69
N GLY A 37 6.17 -8.14 1.45
CA GLY A 37 6.24 -7.21 0.30
C GLY A 37 5.49 -5.89 0.50
N PHE A 38 5.29 -5.45 1.75
CA PHE A 38 4.74 -4.14 2.10
C PHE A 38 5.85 -3.22 2.61
N GLY A 39 5.95 -2.00 2.10
CA GLY A 39 6.81 -0.96 2.63
C GLY A 39 6.23 -0.37 3.91
N LEU A 40 6.96 -0.47 5.02
CA LEU A 40 6.60 0.09 6.31
C LEU A 40 7.24 1.47 6.47
N THR A 41 6.41 2.47 6.74
CA THR A 41 6.82 3.84 7.05
C THR A 41 6.34 4.20 8.46
N HIS A 42 7.28 4.49 9.35
CA HIS A 42 7.01 4.85 10.75
C HIS A 42 7.00 6.38 10.91
N GLY A 43 6.30 6.88 11.94
CA GLY A 43 6.32 8.30 12.30
C GLY A 43 5.38 9.18 11.47
N VAL A 44 4.34 8.59 10.87
CA VAL A 44 3.31 9.31 10.11
C VAL A 44 2.28 9.85 11.09
N ASP A 45 1.84 11.10 10.93
CA ASP A 45 0.85 11.65 11.85
C ASP A 45 -0.53 10.99 11.63
N LYS A 46 -1.14 10.51 12.72
CA LYS A 46 -2.43 9.79 12.67
C LYS A 46 -3.54 10.67 12.11
N ALA A 47 -3.57 11.96 12.46
CA ALA A 47 -4.61 12.87 11.98
C ALA A 47 -4.44 13.15 10.48
N HIS A 48 -3.19 13.29 10.01
CA HIS A 48 -2.88 13.43 8.60
C HIS A 48 -3.25 12.18 7.79
N TRP A 49 -2.91 11.00 8.32
CA TRP A 49 -3.30 9.72 7.73
C TRP A 49 -4.82 9.56 7.64
N ASP A 50 -5.55 9.85 8.72
CA ASP A 50 -7.00 9.69 8.78
C ASP A 50 -7.70 10.62 7.77
N ALA A 51 -7.29 11.89 7.72
CA ALA A 51 -7.80 12.85 6.74
C ALA A 51 -7.53 12.41 5.29
N TRP A 52 -6.32 11.92 5.00
CA TRP A 52 -6.01 11.37 3.68
C TRP A 52 -6.86 10.15 3.38
N LEU A 53 -7.02 9.24 4.34
CA LEU A 53 -7.80 8.02 4.18
C LEU A 53 -9.26 8.34 3.91
N GLU A 54 -9.85 9.34 4.56
CA GLU A 54 -11.22 9.77 4.30
C GLU A 54 -11.41 10.28 2.86
N GLU A 55 -10.49 11.10 2.36
CA GLU A 55 -10.49 11.63 0.99
C GLU A 55 -10.23 10.53 -0.06
N ASN A 56 -9.43 9.52 0.29
CA ASN A 56 -8.93 8.50 -0.63
C ASN A 56 -9.54 7.11 -0.40
N ARG A 57 -10.52 6.97 0.50
CA ARG A 57 -11.18 5.70 0.85
C ARG A 57 -11.80 4.99 -0.34
N ASP A 58 -12.17 5.76 -1.35
CA ASP A 58 -12.81 5.24 -2.54
C ASP A 58 -11.82 4.70 -3.58
N ARG A 59 -10.51 4.95 -3.40
CA ARG A 59 -9.46 4.47 -4.30
C ARG A 59 -9.26 2.97 -4.16
N ASP A 60 -8.93 2.33 -5.28
CA ASP A 60 -8.64 0.90 -5.34
C ASP A 60 -7.56 0.47 -4.34
N LEU A 61 -6.54 1.28 -4.12
CA LEU A 61 -5.47 0.98 -3.16
C LEU A 61 -5.97 0.89 -1.70
N VAL A 62 -7.00 1.65 -1.32
CA VAL A 62 -7.60 1.55 0.02
C VAL A 62 -8.61 0.40 0.05
N LYS A 63 -9.50 0.33 -0.96
CA LYS A 63 -10.51 -0.72 -1.08
C LYS A 63 -9.93 -2.13 -1.12
N ASN A 64 -8.82 -2.32 -1.85
CA ASN A 64 -8.12 -3.61 -1.94
C ASN A 64 -7.15 -3.82 -0.75
N GLY A 65 -7.08 -2.91 0.22
CA GLY A 65 -6.18 -3.04 1.38
C GLY A 65 -4.70 -3.03 1.02
N LEU A 66 -4.32 -2.32 -0.04
CA LEU A 66 -2.92 -2.19 -0.46
C LEU A 66 -2.15 -1.18 0.37
N ILE A 67 -2.88 -0.35 1.10
CA ILE A 67 -2.35 0.60 2.05
C ILE A 67 -3.23 0.60 3.31
N PHE A 68 -2.59 0.65 4.47
CA PHE A 68 -3.26 0.75 5.76
C PHE A 68 -2.27 1.26 6.81
N ALA A 69 -2.76 1.72 7.95
CA ALA A 69 -1.93 2.20 9.04
C ALA A 69 -2.35 1.62 10.38
N HIS A 70 -1.37 1.33 11.23
CA HIS A 70 -1.56 0.87 12.60
C HIS A 70 -0.65 1.60 13.56
N GLU A 71 -1.10 1.78 14.80
CA GLU A 71 -0.29 2.38 15.87
C GLU A 71 0.93 1.52 16.23
N LYS A 72 0.84 0.21 15.98
CA LYS A 72 1.91 -0.75 16.25
C LYS A 72 2.35 -1.45 14.97
N THR A 73 3.65 -1.48 14.74
CA THR A 73 4.26 -2.20 13.61
C THR A 73 3.90 -3.69 13.57
N LYS A 74 3.68 -4.31 14.74
CA LYS A 74 3.28 -5.73 14.84
C LYS A 74 1.91 -5.98 14.21
N ASP A 75 0.95 -5.10 14.47
CA ASP A 75 -0.39 -5.15 13.90
C ASP A 75 -0.35 -4.87 12.40
N ALA A 76 0.44 -3.87 11.97
CA ALA A 76 0.68 -3.62 10.54
C ALA A 76 1.27 -4.85 9.83
N LYS A 77 2.19 -5.58 10.46
CA LYS A 77 2.79 -6.80 9.90
C LYS A 77 1.80 -7.96 9.85
N ALA A 78 0.95 -8.11 10.87
CA ALA A 78 -0.10 -9.13 10.90
C ALA A 78 -1.09 -8.91 9.75
N GLU A 79 -1.60 -7.68 9.60
CA GLU A 79 -2.48 -7.33 8.48
C GLU A 79 -1.77 -7.45 7.12
N SER A 80 -0.49 -7.07 7.04
CA SER A 80 0.32 -7.25 5.82
C SER A 80 0.39 -8.71 5.41
N LYS A 81 0.49 -9.63 6.36
CA LYS A 81 0.49 -11.07 6.10
C LYS A 81 -0.87 -11.55 5.59
N GLU A 82 -1.97 -11.12 6.22
CA GLU A 82 -3.32 -11.46 5.76
C GLU A 82 -3.65 -10.89 4.37
N LYS A 83 -3.08 -9.72 4.06
CA LYS A 83 -3.25 -9.03 2.77
C LYS A 83 -2.11 -9.31 1.78
N ALA A 84 -1.12 -10.11 2.16
CA ALA A 84 -0.04 -10.56 1.27
C ALA A 84 -0.64 -11.36 0.12
N GLU A 85 -1.59 -12.25 0.47
CA GLU A 85 -2.32 -13.10 -0.47
C GLU A 85 -3.42 -12.34 -1.24
N GLN A 86 -3.81 -11.15 -0.77
CA GLN A 86 -4.75 -10.29 -1.52
C GLN A 86 -4.06 -9.71 -2.75
N LYS A 87 -4.56 -10.13 -3.91
CA LYS A 87 -4.00 -9.75 -5.20
C LYS A 87 -4.18 -8.26 -5.45
N SER A 88 -3.07 -7.53 -5.58
CA SER A 88 -3.09 -6.07 -5.73
C SER A 88 -3.44 -5.58 -7.13
N GLY A 89 -3.77 -6.48 -8.05
CA GLY A 89 -4.01 -6.19 -9.46
C GLY A 89 -2.78 -5.68 -10.23
N THR A 90 -1.72 -5.27 -9.53
CA THR A 90 -0.42 -4.78 -10.02
C THR A 90 0.70 -5.80 -9.89
N GLU A 91 0.41 -6.96 -9.29
CA GLU A 91 1.22 -8.15 -9.54
C GLU A 91 1.23 -8.34 -11.05
N LYS A 92 2.42 -8.45 -11.65
CA LYS A 92 2.59 -8.83 -13.06
C LYS A 92 1.52 -9.84 -13.36
N LEU A 93 0.66 -9.58 -14.35
CA LEU A 93 -0.24 -10.57 -14.91
C LEU A 93 0.55 -11.88 -14.90
N LYS A 94 0.24 -12.79 -13.96
CA LYS A 94 0.70 -14.15 -14.09
C LYS A 94 0.06 -14.50 -15.41
N GLN A 95 0.87 -14.55 -16.47
CA GLN A 95 0.46 -14.96 -17.80
C GLN A 95 -0.04 -16.38 -17.60
N ASN A 96 -1.30 -16.49 -17.17
CA ASN A 96 -2.01 -17.72 -17.15
C ASN A 96 -2.17 -18.03 -18.62
N SER A 97 -1.53 -19.12 -19.00
CA SER A 97 -1.44 -19.60 -20.36
C SER A 97 -2.81 -20.08 -20.81
N GLU A 98 -3.74 -19.16 -21.12
CA GLU A 98 -4.99 -19.46 -21.79
C GLU A 98 -5.28 -18.37 -22.83
N GLY A 99 -4.83 -18.63 -24.06
CA GLY A 99 -5.44 -18.04 -25.25
C GLY A 99 -4.87 -16.73 -25.79
N VAL A 100 -3.55 -16.64 -26.02
CA VAL A 100 -3.08 -15.73 -27.07
C VAL A 100 -3.45 -16.34 -28.42
N LYS A 101 -4.56 -15.88 -29.01
CA LYS A 101 -4.69 -15.94 -30.46
C LYS A 101 -3.92 -14.75 -30.98
N SER A 102 -2.69 -15.01 -31.41
CA SER A 102 -1.86 -14.06 -32.14
C SER A 102 -2.66 -13.52 -33.33
N ALA A 103 -2.87 -12.22 -33.37
CA ALA A 103 -3.30 -11.52 -34.57
C ALA A 103 -2.04 -10.95 -35.24
N GLY A 104 -1.77 -11.42 -36.45
CA GLY A 104 -0.75 -10.90 -37.36
C GLY A 104 0.60 -11.61 -37.24
N GLU A 105 0.88 -12.53 -38.18
CA GLU A 105 1.56 -12.20 -39.44
C GLU A 105 1.29 -13.31 -40.49
#